data_AF-A0A0C2FZE9-F1
#
_entry.id   AF-A0A0C2FZE9-F1
#
_cell.length_a   1.000
_cell.length_b   1.000
_cell.length_c   1.000
_cell.angle_alpha   90.00
_cell.angle_beta   90.00
_cell.angle_gamma   90.00
#
_symmetry.space_group_name_H-M   'P 1'
#
loop_
_entity.id
_entity.type
_entity.pdbx_description
1 polymer ?
#
loop_
_entity_poly.entity_id
_entity_poly.type
_entity_poly.pdbx_seq_one_letter_code
_entity_poly.pdbx_strand_id
1 'polypeptide(L)'
;MVSQSNMAPVDDHLRKKMRRMKANGRERQRMHGLNDALDVLRQYVPITTQHQKLSKIETLRLASEILRNYIFALQRMLHTGRQPTPLEYAHQLSIGLSQTTTNMLATLLQVTITCTSTNAASQPVSLSVSAADVPAAISSYL
;
A
#
# COMPACT_ATOMS: atom_id res chain seq x y z
N MET A 1 18.70 22.31 -63.19
CA MET A 1 19.20 20.97 -62.81
C MET A 1 18.60 20.63 -61.45
N VAL A 2 17.52 19.84 -61.44
CA VAL A 2 16.86 19.42 -60.19
C VAL A 2 17.62 18.22 -59.66
N SER A 3 18.45 18.44 -58.63
CA SER A 3 19.09 17.36 -57.88
C SER A 3 18.01 16.60 -57.11
N GLN A 4 17.46 15.55 -57.73
CA GLN A 4 16.63 14.59 -57.03
C GLN A 4 17.49 13.92 -55.95
N SER A 5 17.19 14.21 -54.69
CA SER A 5 17.72 13.47 -53.54
C SER A 5 17.13 12.06 -53.58
N ASN A 6 17.84 11.14 -54.23
CA ASN A 6 17.46 9.74 -54.32
C ASN A 6 17.71 9.06 -52.96
N MET A 7 16.76 9.22 -52.04
CA MET A 7 16.71 8.43 -50.80
C MET A 7 16.23 7.03 -51.18
N ALA A 8 17.15 6.06 -51.19
CA ALA A 8 16.86 4.64 -51.39
C ALA A 8 15.62 4.21 -50.57
N PRO A 9 14.81 3.24 -51.05
CA PRO A 9 13.62 2.81 -50.33
C PRO A 9 14.08 2.20 -49.01
N VAL A 10 13.93 2.96 -47.92
CA VAL A 10 14.20 2.46 -46.58
C VAL A 10 13.32 1.23 -46.41
N ASP A 11 13.95 0.06 -46.31
CA ASP A 11 13.32 -1.25 -46.18
C ASP A 11 12.10 -1.14 -45.25
N ASP A 12 10.90 -1.40 -45.78
CA ASP A 12 9.66 -1.24 -45.04
C ASP A 12 9.63 -2.14 -43.78
N HIS A 13 10.41 -3.24 -43.76
CA HIS A 13 10.63 -4.01 -42.55
C HIS A 13 11.40 -3.23 -41.48
N LEU A 14 12.42 -2.45 -41.87
CA LEU A 14 13.16 -1.59 -40.95
C LEU A 14 12.26 -0.48 -40.40
N ARG A 15 11.44 0.16 -41.24
CA ARG A 15 10.45 1.17 -40.79
C ARG A 15 9.45 0.57 -39.80
N LYS A 16 8.92 -0.63 -40.08
CA LYS A 16 8.01 -1.35 -39.19
C LYS A 16 8.68 -1.71 -37.86
N LYS A 17 9.94 -2.16 -37.90
CA LYS A 17 10.75 -2.43 -36.70
C LYS A 17 10.96 -1.18 -35.85
N MET A 18 11.28 -0.03 -36.46
CA MET A 18 11.43 1.24 -35.75
C MET A 18 10.12 1.70 -35.09
N ARG A 19 8.98 1.59 -35.80
CA ARG A 19 7.66 1.91 -35.23
C ARG A 19 7.34 1.05 -34.00
N ARG A 20 7.59 -0.27 -34.09
CA ARG A 20 7.41 -1.20 -32.97
C ARG A 20 8.33 -0.86 -31.79
N MET A 21 9.60 -0.54 -32.06
CA MET A 21 10.55 -0.13 -31.03
C MET A 21 10.09 1.15 -30.31
N LYS A 22 9.62 2.16 -31.06
CA LYS A 22 9.07 3.40 -30.49
C LYS A 22 7.82 3.14 -29.66
N ALA A 23 6.93 2.24 -30.11
CA ALA A 23 5.74 1.84 -29.36
C ALA A 23 6.11 1.12 -28.05
N ASN A 24 7.03 0.16 -28.09
CA ASN A 24 7.52 -0.55 -26.90
C ASN A 24 8.20 0.40 -25.91
N GLY A 25 8.92 1.41 -26.41
CA GLY A 25 9.49 2.48 -25.57
C GLY A 25 8.43 3.26 -24.81
N ARG A 26 7.33 3.65 -25.48
CA ARG A 26 6.20 4.32 -24.81
C ARG A 26 5.52 3.43 -23.77
N GLU A 27 5.32 2.15 -24.07
CA GLU A 27 4.70 1.24 -23.10
C GLU A 27 5.57 1.03 -21.87
N ARG A 28 6.90 0.94 -22.04
CA ARG A 28 7.81 0.93 -20.89
C ARG A 28 7.66 2.18 -20.05
N GLN A 29 7.63 3.37 -20.66
CA GLN A 29 7.44 4.63 -19.93
C GLN A 29 6.11 4.66 -19.16
N ARG A 30 5.03 4.19 -19.79
CA ARG A 30 3.72 4.05 -19.14
C ARG A 30 3.77 3.11 -17.95
N MET A 31 4.42 1.95 -18.12
CA MET A 31 4.59 0.96 -17.05
C MET A 31 5.50 1.47 -15.91
N HIS A 32 6.51 2.28 -16.20
CA HIS A 32 7.29 2.96 -15.17
C HIS A 32 6.40 3.88 -14.32
N GLY A 33 5.60 4.75 -14.93
CA GLY A 33 4.66 5.60 -14.18
C GLY A 33 3.65 4.81 -13.34
N LEU A 34 3.17 3.66 -13.83
CA LEU A 34 2.29 2.77 -13.05
C LEU A 34 3.02 2.15 -11.84
N ASN A 35 4.25 1.71 -12.03
CA ASN A 35 5.05 1.12 -10.94
C ASN A 35 5.42 2.18 -9.90
N ASP A 36 5.72 3.41 -10.32
CA ASP A 36 6.02 4.52 -9.42
C ASP A 36 4.79 4.86 -8.54
N ALA A 37 3.60 4.93 -9.13
CA ALA A 37 2.36 5.11 -8.38
C ALA A 37 2.09 3.97 -7.38
N LEU A 38 2.41 2.73 -7.75
CA LEU A 38 2.29 1.59 -6.84
C LEU A 38 3.33 1.63 -5.71
N ASP A 39 4.54 2.13 -5.97
CA ASP A 39 5.56 2.35 -4.94
C ASP A 39 5.15 3.49 -4.00
N VAL A 40 4.47 4.54 -4.48
CA VAL A 40 3.83 5.55 -3.62
C VAL A 40 2.73 4.91 -2.76
N LEU A 41 1.86 4.09 -3.33
CA LEU A 41 0.80 3.40 -2.56
C LEU A 41 1.39 2.56 -1.41
N ARG A 42 2.51 1.88 -1.65
CA ARG A 42 3.19 1.09 -0.62
C ARG A 42 3.59 1.91 0.61
N GLN A 43 3.93 3.18 0.45
CA GLN A 43 4.28 4.06 1.58
C GLN A 43 3.11 4.29 2.54
N TYR A 44 1.88 4.20 2.03
CA TYR A 44 0.65 4.35 2.82
C TYR A 44 0.08 3.01 3.29
N VAL A 45 0.74 1.89 2.97
CA VAL A 45 0.39 0.56 3.49
C VAL A 45 1.30 0.31 4.69
N PRO A 46 0.80 0.41 5.95
CA PRO A 46 1.60 0.32 7.18
C PRO A 46 2.12 -1.09 7.50
N ILE A 47 2.56 -1.85 6.49
CA ILE A 47 3.04 -3.23 6.59
C ILE A 47 4.34 -3.43 5.78
N THR A 48 4.77 -2.43 4.99
CA THR A 48 6.02 -2.57 4.24
C THR A 48 7.19 -2.64 5.21
N THR A 49 7.79 -3.82 5.34
CA THR A 49 9.02 -3.97 6.11
C THR A 49 10.14 -3.26 5.36
N GLN A 50 11.10 -2.68 6.08
CA GLN A 50 12.25 -1.99 5.48
C GLN A 50 13.05 -2.88 4.51
N HIS A 51 12.87 -4.20 4.59
CA HIS A 51 13.61 -5.19 3.81
C HIS A 51 12.80 -5.97 2.77
N GLN A 52 11.47 -5.82 2.68
CA GLN A 52 10.68 -6.60 1.70
C GLN A 52 9.55 -5.78 1.06
N LYS A 53 9.63 -5.62 -0.27
CA LYS A 53 8.55 -5.04 -1.07
C LYS A 53 7.41 -6.06 -1.24
N LEU A 54 6.19 -5.65 -0.90
CA LEU A 54 4.97 -6.41 -1.20
C LEU A 54 4.79 -6.58 -2.71
N SER A 55 4.29 -7.74 -3.15
CA SER A 55 3.89 -7.94 -4.54
C SER A 55 2.78 -6.99 -4.94
N LYS A 56 2.52 -6.85 -6.26
CA LYS A 56 1.46 -5.97 -6.77
C LYS A 56 0.09 -6.33 -6.19
N ILE A 57 -0.23 -7.62 -6.13
CA ILE A 57 -1.52 -8.11 -5.64
C ILE A 57 -1.66 -7.94 -4.12
N GLU A 58 -0.60 -8.21 -3.35
CA GLU A 58 -0.60 -8.00 -1.90
C GLU A 58 -0.77 -6.52 -1.56
N THR A 59 -0.04 -5.64 -2.26
CA THR A 59 -0.14 -4.19 -2.08
C THR A 59 -1.59 -3.72 -2.28
N LEU A 60 -2.23 -4.14 -3.38
CA LEU A 60 -3.59 -3.71 -3.71
C LEU A 60 -4.63 -4.23 -2.70
N ARG A 61 -4.53 -5.51 -2.30
CA ARG A 61 -5.44 -6.11 -1.31
C ARG A 61 -5.32 -5.44 0.05
N LEU A 62 -4.09 -5.28 0.54
CA LEU A 62 -3.82 -4.66 1.83
C LEU A 62 -4.23 -3.18 1.84
N ALA A 63 -3.90 -2.45 0.79
CA ALA A 63 -4.33 -1.06 0.64
C ALA A 63 -5.86 -0.94 0.66
N SER A 64 -6.59 -1.82 -0.04
CA SER A 64 -8.05 -1.74 -0.07
C SER A 64 -8.69 -1.96 1.30
N GLU A 65 -8.19 -2.90 2.09
CA GLU A 65 -8.74 -3.14 3.44
C GLU A 65 -8.39 -2.01 4.41
N ILE A 66 -7.14 -1.56 4.41
CA ILE A 66 -6.69 -0.48 5.32
C ILE A 66 -7.38 0.84 4.97
N LEU A 67 -7.54 1.18 3.69
CA LEU A 67 -8.25 2.40 3.30
C LEU A 67 -9.72 2.36 3.72
N ARG A 68 -10.40 1.21 3.59
CA ARG A 68 -11.78 1.05 4.09
C ARG A 68 -11.85 1.30 5.59
N ASN A 69 -10.96 0.68 6.36
CA ASN A 69 -10.90 0.82 7.81
C ASN A 69 -10.55 2.25 8.24
N TYR A 70 -9.63 2.90 7.52
CA TYR A 70 -9.20 4.27 7.76
C TYR A 70 -10.34 5.27 7.51
N ILE A 71 -11.02 5.17 6.37
CA ILE A 71 -12.19 6.02 6.08
C ILE A 71 -13.26 5.84 7.16
N PHE A 72 -13.54 4.60 7.57
CA PHE A 72 -14.49 4.33 8.64
C PHE A 72 -14.05 4.93 9.99
N ALA A 73 -12.75 4.90 10.32
CA ALA A 73 -12.20 5.53 11.51
C ALA A 73 -12.40 7.05 11.50
N LEU A 74 -12.06 7.70 10.39
CA LEU A 74 -12.26 9.14 10.22
C LEU A 74 -13.76 9.51 10.31
N GLN A 75 -14.63 8.72 9.67
CA GLN A 75 -16.08 8.93 9.78
C GLN A 75 -16.55 8.81 11.24
N ARG A 76 -16.11 7.81 11.99
CA ARG A 76 -16.46 7.69 13.42
C ARG A 76 -15.96 8.88 14.23
N MET A 77 -14.75 9.39 13.95
CA MET A 77 -14.19 10.56 14.64
C MET A 77 -15.05 11.80 14.40
N LEU A 78 -15.46 12.03 13.15
CA LEU A 78 -16.32 13.16 12.79
C LEU A 78 -17.70 13.08 13.44
N HIS A 79 -18.31 11.90 13.50
CA HIS A 79 -19.65 11.75 14.10
C HIS A 79 -19.64 11.82 15.64
N THR A 80 -18.60 11.30 16.28
CA THR A 80 -18.51 11.22 17.75
C THR A 80 -17.81 12.42 18.38
N GLY A 81 -17.09 13.21 17.59
CA GLY A 81 -16.23 14.30 18.07
C GLY A 81 -15.07 13.84 18.95
N ARG A 82 -14.82 12.52 19.04
CA ARG A 82 -13.80 11.92 19.90
C ARG A 82 -12.69 11.32 19.06
N GLN A 83 -11.44 11.64 19.43
CA GLN A 83 -10.29 10.93 18.88
C GLN A 83 -10.16 9.53 19.50
N PRO A 84 -9.97 8.46 18.70
CA PRO A 84 -9.69 7.12 19.20
C PRO A 84 -8.31 7.09 19.86
N THR A 85 -8.16 6.31 20.92
CA THR A 85 -6.85 6.03 21.50
C THR A 85 -5.98 5.30 20.47
N PRO A 86 -4.64 5.35 20.57
CA PRO A 86 -3.74 4.65 19.64
C PRO A 86 -4.06 3.15 19.51
N LEU A 87 -4.47 2.51 20.60
CA LEU A 87 -4.90 1.11 20.63
C LEU A 87 -6.21 0.87 19.86
N GLU A 88 -7.23 1.71 20.10
CA GLU A 88 -8.50 1.62 19.38
C GLU A 88 -8.31 1.85 17.89
N TYR A 89 -7.41 2.77 17.53
CA TYR A 89 -7.07 3.06 16.15
C TYR A 89 -6.34 1.89 15.49
N ALA A 90 -5.32 1.32 16.15
CA ALA A 90 -4.61 0.12 15.69
C ALA A 90 -5.57 -1.07 15.48
N HIS A 91 -6.44 -1.31 16.46
CA HIS A 91 -7.46 -2.35 16.36
C HIS A 91 -8.36 -2.12 15.14
N GLN A 92 -8.88 -0.90 14.99
CA GLN A 92 -9.80 -0.58 13.92
C GLN A 92 -9.17 -0.71 12.53
N LEU A 93 -7.90 -0.34 12.38
CA LEU A 93 -7.16 -0.56 11.13
C LEU A 93 -6.90 -2.04 10.84
N SER A 94 -6.78 -2.88 11.87
CA SER A 94 -6.48 -4.31 11.74
C SER A 94 -7.69 -5.21 11.44
N ILE A 95 -8.91 -4.66 11.46
CA ILE A 95 -10.14 -5.43 11.23
C ILE A 95 -10.11 -6.07 9.84
N GLY A 96 -10.38 -7.38 9.77
CA GLY A 96 -10.47 -8.13 8.51
C GLY A 96 -9.13 -8.49 7.86
N LEU A 97 -8.01 -8.12 8.49
CA LEU A 97 -6.68 -8.50 8.01
C LEU A 97 -6.29 -9.90 8.49
N SER A 98 -5.36 -10.54 7.77
CA SER A 98 -4.84 -11.84 8.19
C SER A 98 -3.99 -11.72 9.46
N GLN A 99 -3.89 -12.80 10.24
CA GLN A 99 -3.10 -12.85 11.48
C GLN A 99 -1.66 -12.33 11.29
N THR A 100 -0.98 -12.76 10.23
CA THR A 100 0.39 -12.30 9.93
C THR A 100 0.43 -10.80 9.70
N THR A 101 -0.58 -10.25 9.02
CA THR A 101 -0.70 -8.82 8.73
C THR A 101 -0.98 -8.01 9.99
N THR A 102 -1.88 -8.49 10.84
CA THR A 102 -2.20 -7.89 12.13
C THR A 102 -0.97 -7.85 13.04
N ASN A 103 -0.17 -8.92 13.07
CA ASN A 103 1.09 -8.96 13.83
C ASN A 103 2.14 -7.97 13.28
N MET A 104 2.21 -7.81 11.95
CA MET A 104 3.11 -6.82 11.33
C MET A 104 2.68 -5.38 11.67
N LEU A 105 1.37 -5.09 11.62
CA LEU A 105 0.83 -3.79 12.04
C LEU A 105 1.08 -3.50 13.51
N ALA A 106 0.85 -4.49 14.37
CA ALA A 106 1.14 -4.44 15.79
C ALA A 106 2.60 -4.03 16.06
N THR A 107 3.53 -4.69 15.36
CA THR A 107 4.97 -4.40 15.45
C THR A 107 5.29 -2.98 15.00
N LEU A 108 4.70 -2.51 13.89
CA LEU A 108 4.96 -1.19 13.33
C LEU A 108 4.36 -0.05 14.16
N LEU A 109 3.22 -0.31 14.83
CA LEU A 109 2.59 0.65 15.74
C LEU A 109 3.14 0.58 17.17
N GLN A 110 4.10 -0.32 17.45
CA GLN A 110 4.61 -0.62 18.80
C GLN A 110 3.48 -0.97 19.79
N VAL A 111 2.42 -1.59 19.29
CA VAL A 111 1.23 -2.01 20.05
C VAL A 111 1.10 -3.52 19.90
N THR A 112 1.14 -4.29 20.98
CA THR A 112 0.91 -5.74 20.90
C THR A 112 -0.57 -6.04 20.62
N ILE A 113 -0.91 -6.46 19.39
CA ILE A 113 -2.24 -6.98 19.07
C ILE A 113 -2.19 -8.51 19.18
N THR A 114 -2.65 -9.08 20.30
CA THR A 114 -2.78 -10.53 20.48
C THR A 114 -4.17 -11.00 20.05
N CYS A 115 -4.32 -11.51 18.83
CA CYS A 115 -5.52 -12.27 18.46
C CYS A 115 -5.35 -13.74 18.89
N THR A 116 -5.96 -14.13 19.99
CA THR A 116 -6.09 -15.55 20.34
C THR A 116 -7.26 -16.16 19.57
N SER A 117 -6.97 -16.88 18.48
CA SER A 117 -7.97 -17.72 17.83
C SER A 117 -8.20 -18.97 18.70
N THR A 118 -9.17 -18.91 19.60
CA THR A 118 -9.76 -20.12 20.19
C THR A 118 -11.07 -20.40 19.48
N ASN A 119 -11.17 -21.57 18.84
CA ASN A 119 -12.41 -22.13 18.32
C ASN A 119 -13.46 -22.19 19.44
N ALA A 120 -14.31 -21.17 19.54
CA ALA A 120 -15.64 -21.23 20.15
C ALA A 120 -16.30 -19.87 19.91
N ALA A 121 -17.58 -19.91 19.58
CA ALA A 121 -18.40 -18.77 19.23
C ALA A 121 -18.25 -17.56 20.18
N SER A 122 -18.26 -16.37 19.58
CA SER A 122 -18.65 -15.10 20.21
C SER A 122 -17.89 -14.72 21.48
N GLN A 123 -16.65 -14.24 21.34
CA GLN A 123 -16.01 -13.38 22.34
C GLN A 123 -15.30 -12.20 21.66
N PRO A 124 -15.36 -10.98 22.23
CA PRO A 124 -14.67 -9.81 21.68
C PRO A 124 -13.16 -10.02 21.74
N VAL A 125 -12.46 -9.56 20.69
CA VAL A 125 -10.99 -9.52 20.61
C VAL A 125 -10.44 -8.84 21.86
N SER A 126 -9.66 -9.55 22.67
CA SER A 126 -9.04 -9.03 23.89
C SER A 126 -7.76 -8.25 23.55
N LEU A 127 -7.84 -6.94 23.69
CA LEU A 127 -6.72 -6.00 23.52
C LEU A 127 -5.94 -5.92 24.84
N SER A 128 -4.63 -6.20 24.81
CA SER A 128 -3.74 -5.95 25.96
C SER A 128 -2.50 -5.18 25.52
N VAL A 129 -2.15 -4.12 26.25
CA VAL A 129 -0.91 -3.35 26.08
C VAL A 129 -0.02 -3.68 27.27
N SER A 130 1.20 -4.16 27.01
CA SER A 130 2.25 -4.11 28.02
C SER A 130 2.71 -2.65 28.09
N ALA A 131 2.40 -1.98 29.20
CA ALA A 131 2.50 -0.52 29.39
C ALA A 131 3.94 0.03 29.42
N ALA A 132 4.91 -0.63 28.79
CA ALA A 132 6.33 -0.32 28.98
C ALA A 132 6.87 0.77 28.03
N ASP A 133 6.39 0.93 26.80
CA ASP A 133 7.04 1.83 25.85
C ASP A 133 6.05 2.48 24.89
N VAL A 134 5.47 3.62 25.29
CA VAL A 134 4.95 4.60 24.33
C VAL A 134 5.99 5.71 24.23
N PRO A 135 6.86 5.73 23.19
CA PRO A 135 7.82 6.80 23.03
C PRO A 135 7.09 8.13 22.80
N ALA A 136 7.61 9.19 23.41
CA ALA A 136 7.12 10.57 23.33
C ALA A 136 6.91 11.13 21.91
N ALA A 137 7.38 10.43 20.86
CA ALA A 137 7.26 10.83 19.46
C ALA A 137 5.80 10.91 18.95
N ILE A 138 4.88 10.11 19.52
CA ILE A 138 3.46 10.14 19.12
C ILE A 138 2.76 11.43 19.59
N SER A 139 3.30 12.13 20.60
CA SER A 139 2.75 13.41 21.08
C SER A 139 2.91 14.57 20.08
N SER A 140 3.65 14.40 18.98
CA SER A 140 3.87 15.46 17.98
C SER A 140 2.86 15.42 16.81
N TYR A 141 2.03 14.38 16.74
CA TYR A 141 1.05 14.17 15.67
C TYR A 141 -0.40 13.95 16.18
N LEU A 142 -0.63 14.06 17.49
CA LEU A 142 -1.94 14.14 18.15
C LEU A 142 -2.14 15.54 18.72
#